data_AF-A0A328S4E3-F1
#
_entry.id   AF-A0A328S4E3-F1
#
_cell.length_a   1.000
_cell.length_b   1.000
_cell.length_c   1.000
_cell.angle_alpha   90.00
_cell.angle_beta   90.00
_cell.angle_gamma   90.00
#
_symmetry.space_group_name_H-M   'P 1'
#
loop_
_entity.id
_entity.type
_entity.pdbx_description
1 polymer ?
#
loop_
_entity_poly.entity_id
_entity_poly.type
_entity_poly.pdbx_seq_one_letter_code
_entity_poly.pdbx_strand_id
1 'polypeptide(L)'
;MSGGIGGERTRDDHSGVSDQLYAAYAEGRDLRDLTAVVGEEALTENDLKYLKFADAFEDQFIRQSLDEDRSIQETLDLGWKLLSILPKTELKRVKDEFVEKYLPSDEAVEEEEAVEE
;
A
#
# COMPACT_ATOMS: atom_id res chain seq x y z
N MET A 1 6.30 6.89 14.77
CA MET A 1 5.45 7.32 15.90
C MET A 1 5.02 6.07 16.65
N SER A 2 5.09 6.01 17.98
CA SER A 2 4.86 4.74 18.72
C SER A 2 3.91 4.83 19.93
N GLY A 3 3.37 6.02 20.22
CA GLY A 3 2.56 6.25 21.43
C GLY A 3 1.15 5.64 21.42
N GLY A 4 0.59 5.31 20.25
CA GLY A 4 -0.83 4.93 20.09
C GLY A 4 -1.11 3.63 19.32
N ILE A 5 -0.09 2.88 18.92
CA ILE A 5 -0.20 1.72 18.02
C ILE A 5 0.05 0.39 18.76
N GLY A 6 -0.44 -0.74 18.22
CA GLY A 6 -0.26 -2.10 18.76
C GLY A 6 -1.55 -2.82 19.14
N GLY A 7 -1.47 -4.13 19.41
CA GLY A 7 -2.61 -5.04 19.60
C GLY A 7 -3.67 -4.63 20.63
N GLU A 8 -3.25 -3.99 21.71
CA GLU A 8 -4.18 -3.52 22.76
C GLU A 8 -4.82 -2.16 22.44
N ARG A 9 -4.45 -1.51 21.32
CA ARG A 9 -4.93 -0.18 20.92
C ARG A 9 -5.58 -0.13 19.55
N THR A 10 -4.96 -0.77 18.56
CA THR A 10 -5.41 -0.73 17.15
C THR A 10 -5.42 -2.14 16.56
N ARG A 11 -4.25 -2.62 16.13
CA ARG A 11 -3.99 -3.96 15.61
C ARG A 11 -2.49 -4.26 15.66
N ASP A 12 -2.12 -5.53 15.62
CA ASP A 12 -0.73 -5.98 15.81
C ASP A 12 0.24 -5.60 14.67
N ASP A 13 -0.30 -5.38 13.46
CA ASP A 13 0.42 -5.10 12.22
C ASP A 13 0.64 -3.60 11.95
N HIS A 14 -0.05 -2.71 12.68
CA HIS A 14 -0.12 -1.28 12.40
C HIS A 14 1.27 -0.65 12.17
N SER A 15 2.23 -0.87 13.08
CA SER A 15 3.57 -0.27 12.93
C SER A 15 4.25 -0.69 11.63
N GLY A 16 4.21 -2.00 11.33
CA GLY A 16 4.85 -2.53 10.13
C GLY A 16 4.19 -2.02 8.86
N VAL A 17 2.85 -2.03 8.82
CA VAL A 17 2.08 -1.52 7.68
C VAL A 17 2.37 -0.04 7.45
N SER A 18 2.34 0.79 8.51
CA SER A 18 2.65 2.21 8.40
C SER A 18 4.07 2.46 7.87
N ASP A 19 5.06 1.73 8.39
CA ASP A 19 6.46 1.89 7.95
C ASP A 19 6.66 1.42 6.51
N GLN A 20 5.96 0.36 6.10
CA GLN A 20 6.01 -0.16 4.73
C GLN A 20 5.32 0.77 3.73
N LEU A 21 4.11 1.27 4.05
CA LEU A 21 3.40 2.25 3.21
C LEU A 21 4.24 3.51 3.00
N TYR A 22 4.86 4.01 4.06
CA TYR A 22 5.73 5.18 3.98
C TYR A 22 6.93 4.92 3.04
N ALA A 23 7.59 3.77 3.19
CA ALA A 23 8.75 3.42 2.36
C ALA A 23 8.37 3.25 0.89
N ALA A 24 7.26 2.57 0.62
CA ALA A 24 6.79 2.36 -0.75
C ALA A 24 6.36 3.66 -1.43
N TYR A 25 5.70 4.57 -0.69
CA TYR A 25 5.30 5.86 -1.23
C TYR A 25 6.51 6.77 -1.49
N ALA A 26 7.52 6.76 -0.61
CA ALA A 26 8.76 7.50 -0.83
C ALA A 26 9.48 7.03 -2.10
N GLU A 27 9.62 5.72 -2.28
CA GLU A 27 10.23 5.15 -3.50
C GLU A 27 9.43 5.51 -4.75
N GLY A 28 8.11 5.37 -4.72
CA GLY A 28 7.25 5.72 -5.86
C GLY A 28 7.33 7.20 -6.23
N ARG A 29 7.53 8.10 -5.25
CA ARG A 29 7.78 9.52 -5.54
C ARG A 29 9.12 9.77 -6.20
N ASP A 30 10.19 9.15 -5.70
CA ASP A 30 11.53 9.28 -6.29
C ASP A 30 11.54 8.73 -7.73
N LEU A 31 10.83 7.62 -7.96
CA LEU A 31 10.64 7.06 -9.30
C LEU A 31 9.82 7.97 -10.20
N ARG A 32 8.80 8.66 -9.70
CA ARG A 32 7.99 9.62 -10.49
C ARG A 32 8.87 10.77 -10.98
N ASP A 33 9.74 11.29 -10.12
CA ASP A 33 10.72 12.32 -10.48
C ASP A 33 11.75 11.81 -11.50
N LEU A 34 12.25 10.58 -11.33
CA LEU A 34 13.16 9.94 -12.29
C LEU A 34 12.49 9.76 -13.67
N THR A 35 11.25 9.29 -13.68
CA THR A 35 10.45 9.06 -14.90
C THR A 35 10.30 10.33 -15.72
N ALA A 36 10.08 11.47 -15.07
CA ALA A 36 9.99 12.77 -15.74
C ALA A 36 11.29 13.19 -16.45
N VAL A 37 12.44 12.61 -16.09
CA VAL A 37 13.76 12.89 -16.68
C VAL A 37 14.12 11.88 -17.77
N VAL A 38 13.98 10.58 -17.50
CA VAL A 38 14.49 9.51 -18.39
C VAL A 38 13.42 8.83 -19.26
N GLY A 39 12.13 9.05 -18.97
CA GLY A 39 11.00 8.39 -19.63
C GLY A 39 10.62 7.05 -19.00
N GLU A 40 9.35 6.66 -19.15
CA GLU A 40 8.76 5.44 -18.56
C GLU A 40 9.37 4.16 -19.12
N GLU A 41 9.83 4.18 -20.37
CA GLU A 41 10.46 3.05 -21.06
C GLU A 41 11.80 2.59 -20.44
N ALA A 42 12.40 3.42 -19.58
CA ALA A 42 13.64 3.11 -18.88
C ALA A 42 13.42 2.38 -17.54
N LEU A 43 12.17 2.23 -17.10
CA LEU A 43 11.82 1.67 -15.81
C LEU A 43 11.73 0.15 -15.83
N THR A 44 12.05 -0.47 -14.70
CA THR A 44 11.82 -1.91 -14.50
C THR A 44 10.35 -2.20 -14.18
N GLU A 45 9.93 -3.45 -14.31
CA GLU A 45 8.57 -3.87 -13.94
C GLU A 45 8.24 -3.58 -12.47
N ASN A 46 9.24 -3.65 -11.58
CA ASN A 46 9.06 -3.30 -10.18
C ASN A 46 8.88 -1.79 -9.99
N ASP A 47 9.63 -0.97 -10.72
CA ASP A 47 9.50 0.49 -10.64
C ASP A 47 8.10 0.93 -11.10
N LEU A 48 7.59 0.32 -12.17
CA LEU A 48 6.22 0.54 -12.63
C LEU A 48 5.17 0.18 -11.56
N LYS A 49 5.40 -0.88 -10.79
CA LYS A 49 4.52 -1.24 -9.66
C LYS A 49 4.60 -0.23 -8.52
N TYR A 50 5.77 0.32 -8.22
CA TYR A 50 5.91 1.39 -7.22
C TYR A 50 5.23 2.69 -7.67
N LEU A 51 5.29 3.03 -8.96
CA LEU A 51 4.52 4.15 -9.51
C LEU A 51 3.02 3.91 -9.39
N LYS A 52 2.52 2.74 -9.82
CA LYS A 52 1.11 2.36 -9.66
C LYS A 52 0.67 2.41 -8.19
N PHE A 53 1.53 1.93 -7.28
CA PHE A 53 1.29 2.00 -5.85
C PHE A 53 1.16 3.45 -5.37
N ALA A 54 2.06 4.36 -5.78
CA ALA A 54 2.02 5.75 -5.36
C ALA A 54 0.75 6.47 -5.83
N ASP A 55 0.33 6.23 -7.07
CA ASP A 55 -0.91 6.77 -7.61
C ASP A 55 -2.15 6.24 -6.84
N ALA A 56 -2.21 4.92 -6.64
CA ALA A 56 -3.30 4.29 -5.90
C ALA A 56 -3.35 4.71 -4.43
N PHE A 57 -2.18 4.93 -3.81
CA PHE A 57 -2.08 5.44 -2.44
C PHE A 57 -2.65 6.87 -2.33
N GLU A 58 -2.35 7.74 -3.27
CA GLU A 58 -2.91 9.09 -3.31
C GLU A 58 -4.44 9.08 -3.54
N ASP A 59 -4.92 8.25 -4.47
CA ASP A 59 -6.33 8.26 -4.89
C ASP A 59 -7.27 7.46 -3.97
N GLN A 60 -6.77 6.42 -3.30
CA GLN A 60 -7.59 5.55 -2.45
C GLN A 60 -7.29 5.73 -0.97
N PHE A 61 -6.00 5.76 -0.58
CA PHE A 61 -5.64 5.84 0.84
C PHE A 61 -5.78 7.26 1.39
N ILE A 62 -5.24 8.25 0.68
CA ILE A 62 -5.22 9.65 1.13
C ILE A 62 -6.53 10.36 0.80
N ARG A 63 -7.05 10.17 -0.41
CA ARG A 63 -8.33 10.76 -0.80
C ARG A 63 -9.47 10.04 -0.07
N GLN A 64 -10.17 10.80 0.76
CA GLN A 64 -11.34 10.37 1.50
C GLN A 64 -12.45 11.38 1.23
N SER A 65 -13.68 10.90 1.01
CA SER A 65 -14.81 11.80 0.77
C SER A 65 -15.22 12.52 2.06
N LEU A 66 -15.94 13.64 1.93
CA LEU A 66 -16.35 14.45 3.09
C LEU A 66 -17.28 13.71 4.05
N ASP A 67 -18.02 12.73 3.53
CA ASP A 67 -19.02 11.96 4.27
C ASP A 67 -18.53 10.56 4.67
N GLU A 68 -17.24 10.28 4.46
CA GLU A 68 -16.62 8.99 4.76
C GLU A 68 -15.86 9.07 6.08
N ASP A 69 -16.14 8.14 6.99
CA ASP A 69 -15.48 8.02 8.29
C ASP A 69 -14.92 6.60 8.42
N ARG A 70 -13.64 6.43 8.04
CA ARG A 70 -12.96 5.14 8.08
C ARG A 70 -12.48 4.85 9.50
N SER A 71 -12.81 3.66 9.98
CA SER A 71 -12.17 3.09 11.15
C SER A 71 -10.69 2.80 10.89
N ILE A 72 -9.92 2.64 11.97
CA ILE A 72 -8.50 2.27 11.84
C ILE A 72 -8.33 0.88 11.21
N GLN A 73 -9.27 -0.05 11.42
CA GLN A 73 -9.24 -1.37 10.81
C GLN A 73 -9.41 -1.27 9.30
N GLU A 74 -10.41 -0.52 8.83
CA GLU A 74 -10.63 -0.29 7.39
C GLU A 74 -9.43 0.39 6.73
N THR A 75 -8.81 1.34 7.42
CA THR A 75 -7.59 2.00 6.93
C THR A 75 -6.42 1.02 6.82
N LEU A 76 -6.23 0.14 7.80
CA LEU A 76 -5.16 -0.86 7.74
C LEU A 76 -5.44 -1.92 6.66
N ASP A 77 -6.69 -2.31 6.46
CA ASP A 77 -7.09 -3.25 5.40
C ASP A 77 -6.89 -2.64 4.01
N LEU A 78 -7.24 -1.37 3.84
CA LEU A 78 -6.93 -0.62 2.61
C LEU A 78 -5.42 -0.52 2.38
N GLY A 79 -4.64 -0.32 3.44
CA GLY A 79 -3.18 -0.38 3.38
C GLY A 79 -2.67 -1.70 2.82
N TRP A 80 -3.19 -2.83 3.30
CA TRP A 80 -2.84 -4.16 2.78
C TRP A 80 -3.28 -4.39 1.34
N LYS A 81 -4.48 -3.90 0.96
CA LYS A 81 -4.96 -3.93 -0.42
C LYS A 81 -4.02 -3.17 -1.35
N LEU A 82 -3.50 -2.02 -0.94
CA LEU A 82 -2.53 -1.29 -1.77
C LEU A 82 -1.17 -1.97 -1.82
N LEU A 83 -0.72 -2.54 -0.70
CA LEU A 83 0.55 -3.27 -0.64
C LEU A 83 0.56 -4.54 -1.50
N SER A 84 -0.59 -5.11 -1.88
CA SER A 84 -0.66 -6.26 -2.80
C SER A 84 -0.26 -5.92 -4.24
N ILE A 85 -0.24 -4.64 -4.62
CA ILE A 85 0.31 -4.18 -5.90
C ILE A 85 1.82 -4.53 -6.00
N LEU A 86 2.52 -4.49 -4.87
CA LEU A 86 3.94 -4.79 -4.79
C LEU A 86 4.16 -6.29 -4.59
N PRO A 87 5.21 -6.87 -5.19
CA PRO A 87 5.54 -8.27 -4.95
C PRO A 87 5.94 -8.47 -3.48
N LYS A 88 5.59 -9.64 -2.92
CA LYS A 88 5.90 -10.00 -1.51
C LYS A 88 7.36 -9.78 -1.12
N THR A 89 8.29 -9.96 -2.07
CA THR A 89 9.74 -9.75 -1.87
C THR A 89 10.11 -8.30 -1.54
N GLU A 90 9.24 -7.33 -1.85
CA GLU A 90 9.44 -5.91 -1.59
C GLU A 90 8.85 -5.46 -0.24
N LEU A 91 8.08 -6.31 0.45
CA LEU A 91 7.48 -6.02 1.76
C LEU A 91 8.47 -6.21 2.92
N LYS A 92 9.57 -5.44 2.89
CA LYS A 92 10.74 -5.62 3.77
C LYS A 92 10.56 -5.07 5.20
N ARG A 93 9.50 -4.30 5.47
CA ARG A 93 9.25 -3.63 6.77
C ARG A 93 8.12 -4.26 7.58
N VAL A 94 7.45 -5.25 7.01
CA VAL A 94 6.41 -6.01 7.70
C VAL A 94 6.96 -7.41 7.99
N LYS A 95 6.56 -7.99 9.12
CA LYS A 95 6.91 -9.37 9.43
C LYS A 95 6.13 -10.33 8.55
N ASP A 96 6.76 -11.44 8.16
CA ASP A 96 6.15 -12.49 7.33
C ASP A 96 4.82 -13.00 7.91
N GLU A 97 4.73 -13.14 9.24
CA GLU A 97 3.51 -13.58 9.94
C GLU A 97 2.27 -12.71 9.62
N PHE A 98 2.47 -11.42 9.35
CA PHE A 98 1.39 -10.51 9.01
C PHE A 98 1.15 -10.44 7.50
N VAL A 99 2.19 -10.61 6.68
CA VAL A 99 2.05 -10.73 5.23
C VAL A 99 1.20 -11.95 4.87
N GLU A 100 1.42 -13.08 5.52
CA GLU A 100 0.62 -14.29 5.29
C GLU A 100 -0.82 -14.16 5.80
N LYS A 101 -1.04 -13.33 6.84
CA LYS A 101 -2.35 -13.18 7.49
C LYS A 101 -3.26 -12.16 6.80
N TYR A 102 -2.71 -11.08 6.28
CA TYR A 102 -3.49 -9.92 5.83
C TYR A 102 -3.31 -9.55 4.36
N LEU A 103 -2.30 -10.08 3.66
CA LEU A 103 -2.18 -9.81 2.23
C LEU A 103 -3.32 -10.53 1.48
N PRO A 104 -4.16 -9.81 0.72
CA PRO A 104 -5.19 -10.45 -0.08
C PRO A 104 -4.56 -11.39 -1.12
N SER A 105 -5.16 -12.56 -1.30
CA SER A 105 -4.80 -13.47 -2.40
C SER A 105 -5.17 -12.85 -3.75
N ASP A 106 -4.41 -13.15 -4.82
CA ASP A 106 -4.66 -12.67 -6.19
C ASP A 106 -6.14 -12.76 -6.61
N GLU A 107 -6.86 -13.82 -6.23
CA GLU A 107 -8.29 -14.02 -6.55
C GLU A 107 -9.22 -12.92 -5.98
N ALA A 108 -8.88 -12.32 -4.83
CA ALA A 108 -9.72 -11.29 -4.20
C ALA A 108 -9.54 -9.90 -4.84
N VAL A 109 -8.43 -9.68 -5.55
CA VAL A 109 -8.14 -8.40 -6.21
C VAL A 109 -8.85 -8.30 -7.56
N GLU A 110 -8.97 -9.43 -8.28
CA GLU A 110 -9.69 -9.51 -9.56
C GLU A 110 -11.22 -9.39 -9.40
N GLU A 111 -11.80 -9.89 -8.30
CA GLU A 111 -13.25 -9.78 -8.05
C GLU A 111 -13.71 -8.35 -7.76
N GLU A 112 -12.90 -7.49 -7.14
CA GLU A 112 -13.29 -6.10 -6.85
C GLU A 112 -13.10 -5.16 -8.05
N GLU A 113 -12.05 -5.32 -8.86
CA GLU A 113 -11.89 -4.54 -10.11
C GLU A 113 -13.05 -4.83 -11.09
N ALA A 114 -13.61 -6.05 -11.09
CA ALA A 114 -14.75 -6.42 -11.92
C ALA A 114 -16.11 -5.86 -11.44
N VAL A 115 -16.19 -5.32 -10.22
CA VAL A 115 -17.43 -4.76 -9.63
C VAL A 115 -17.50 -3.23 -9.80
N GLU A 116 -16.37 -2.58 -10.08
CA GLU A 116 -16.31 -1.13 -10.38
C GLU A 116 -16.41 -0.79 -11.89
N GLU A 117 -16.44 -1.77 -12.80
CA GLU A 117 -16.74 -1.58 -14.25
C GLU A 117 -18.23 -1.66 -14.63
#